data_AF-A0A923XLB4-F1
#
_entry.id   AF-A0A923XLB4-F1
#
_cell.length_a   1.000
_cell.length_b   1.000
_cell.length_c   1.000
_cell.angle_alpha   90.00
_cell.angle_beta   90.00
_cell.angle_gamma   90.00
#
_symmetry.space_group_name_H-M   'P 1'
#
loop_
_entity.id
_entity.type
_entity.pdbx_description
1 polymer ?
#
loop_
_entity_poly.entity_id
_entity_poly.type
_entity_poly.pdbx_seq_one_letter_code
_entity_poly.pdbx_strand_id
1 'polypeptide(L)'
;MNELIFRKKVDKTFLKSNLFTVPKKSEEKLKSALGVTLKKGEEAIKIKLEIENFTFDGRLFIADSESNNALQIGFNKDLHEILAKYFVNSFNFITEELKKSPKVIIPDTIAEYINIVTTDNPKTIRIEKVNDLIQENNTNEFPSYYYTKKDALLDLFMTEEKFDKIHSILKSKKNIILQGSPGVGKTFVAKRLAFSFIGNKDESKVEMIQFHQSYSYEDFIQGYRPTEDGKFLLKEGIFYKFCKKAAEDIENPYFFIIDEINRGNLSKIFGELMMLIESDKRGSDYSISLTYSREDSERFSVPPNLYIIGTMNTADRSLAIVDYALRRRFAFIDIEPAFNTDKFKSFLIEKNIDETFTNFIIKKFKAINSNIEKDPRLGKGYKIGHSYFSSNEKIENFKEWYKEIIETEIEPLILEYWFDEEEKAKEQIENLLMGL
;
A
#
# COMPACT_ATOMS: atom_id res chain seq x y z
N MET A 1 16.30 22.14 25.81
CA MET A 1 16.21 20.69 26.01
C MET A 1 14.77 20.42 26.44
N ASN A 2 13.98 19.72 25.63
CA ASN A 2 12.57 19.49 25.96
C ASN A 2 12.47 18.66 27.24
N GLU A 3 11.77 19.17 28.25
CA GLU A 3 11.58 18.50 29.52
C GLU A 3 10.24 17.76 29.53
N LEU A 4 10.25 16.50 29.99
CA LEU A 4 9.02 15.72 30.15
C LEU A 4 8.12 16.35 31.22
N ILE A 5 6.96 16.86 30.83
CA ILE A 5 5.92 17.33 31.75
C ILE A 5 5.19 16.12 32.35
N PHE A 6 4.65 15.24 31.51
CA PHE A 6 4.06 13.98 31.97
C PHE A 6 3.94 12.95 30.85
N ARG A 7 3.87 11.69 31.25
CA ARG A 7 3.49 10.57 30.40
C ARG A 7 2.03 10.21 30.65
N LYS A 8 1.26 9.97 29.59
CA LYS A 8 -0.14 9.56 29.68
C LYS A 8 -0.44 8.40 28.72
N LYS A 9 -1.20 7.42 29.20
CA LYS A 9 -1.77 6.35 28.38
C LYS A 9 -2.84 6.92 27.44
N VAL A 10 -2.76 6.62 26.16
CA VAL A 10 -3.80 6.98 25.19
C VAL A 10 -5.10 6.33 25.63
N ASP A 11 -6.20 7.09 25.64
CA ASP A 11 -7.50 6.64 26.12
C ASP A 11 -8.64 7.14 25.21
N LYS A 12 -9.89 6.75 25.52
CA LYS A 12 -11.04 7.14 24.69
C LYS A 12 -11.26 8.66 24.63
N THR A 13 -10.87 9.41 25.66
CA THR A 13 -11.00 10.88 25.64
C THR A 13 -10.08 11.46 24.58
N PHE A 14 -8.86 10.94 24.50
CA PHE A 14 -7.87 11.36 23.52
C PHE A 14 -8.30 11.13 22.05
N LEU A 15 -9.09 10.08 21.81
CA LEU A 15 -9.36 9.56 20.46
C LEU A 15 -10.82 9.66 19.99
N LYS A 16 -11.76 10.03 20.87
CA LYS A 16 -13.18 10.26 20.50
C LYS A 16 -13.68 11.64 20.88
N SER A 17 -13.06 12.29 21.86
CA SER A 17 -13.32 13.71 22.12
C SER A 17 -12.16 14.55 21.60
N ASN A 18 -12.46 15.79 21.22
CA ASN A 18 -11.45 16.80 20.92
C ASN A 18 -10.81 17.36 22.20
N LEU A 19 -10.67 16.52 23.23
CA LEU A 19 -10.33 16.88 24.60
C LEU A 19 -9.46 15.78 25.21
N PHE A 20 -8.45 16.16 25.98
CA PHE A 20 -7.76 15.23 26.86
C PHE A 20 -7.59 15.80 28.26
N THR A 21 -7.78 14.95 29.27
CA THR A 21 -7.60 15.33 30.69
C THR A 21 -6.14 15.19 31.10
N VAL A 22 -5.62 16.22 31.78
CA VAL A 22 -4.28 16.27 32.34
C VAL A 22 -4.27 15.52 33.68
N PRO A 23 -3.29 14.64 33.97
CA PRO A 23 -3.19 14.00 35.27
C PRO A 23 -3.04 15.03 36.40
N LYS A 24 -3.82 14.91 37.49
CA LYS A 24 -3.80 15.85 38.63
C LYS A 24 -2.40 16.21 39.13
N LYS A 25 -1.53 15.20 39.28
CA LYS A 25 -0.13 15.36 39.72
C LYS A 25 0.75 16.20 38.78
N SER A 26 0.29 16.42 37.56
CA SER A 26 1.02 17.09 36.47
C SER A 26 0.39 18.43 36.06
N GLU A 27 -0.74 18.83 36.66
CA GLU A 27 -1.42 20.08 36.33
C GLU A 27 -0.56 21.30 36.61
N GLU A 28 0.06 21.38 37.79
CA GLU A 28 0.94 22.50 38.16
C GLU A 28 2.21 22.53 37.30
N LYS A 29 2.77 21.35 36.97
CA LYS A 29 3.93 21.26 36.07
C LYS A 29 3.59 21.75 34.66
N LEU A 30 2.41 21.40 34.14
CA LEU A 30 1.94 21.88 32.83
C LEU A 30 1.66 23.39 32.85
N LYS A 31 0.98 23.91 33.88
CA LYS A 31 0.73 25.35 34.04
C LYS A 31 2.03 26.14 34.10
N SER A 32 2.99 25.67 34.87
CA SER A 32 4.32 26.27 34.98
C SER A 32 5.07 26.23 33.64
N ALA A 33 5.08 25.09 32.96
CA ALA A 33 5.71 24.94 31.63
C ALA A 33 5.11 25.89 30.58
N LEU A 34 3.80 26.14 30.64
CA LEU A 34 3.11 27.05 29.73
C LEU A 34 3.20 28.52 30.16
N GLY A 35 3.69 28.80 31.37
CA GLY A 35 3.72 30.14 31.96
C GLY A 35 2.31 30.71 32.21
N VAL A 36 1.35 29.86 32.59
CA VAL A 36 -0.05 30.24 32.76
C VAL A 36 -0.55 29.98 34.17
N THR A 37 -1.45 30.84 34.64
CA THR A 37 -2.30 30.61 35.80
C THR A 37 -3.74 30.47 35.33
N LEU A 38 -4.45 29.47 35.86
CA LEU A 38 -5.84 29.20 35.48
C LEU A 38 -6.63 28.71 36.69
N LYS A 39 -7.75 29.34 36.98
CA LYS A 39 -8.72 28.99 38.04
C LYS A 39 -10.05 28.53 37.44
N LYS A 40 -10.84 27.83 38.25
CA LYS A 40 -12.18 27.38 37.84
C LYS A 40 -13.05 28.58 37.47
N GLY A 41 -13.77 28.49 36.34
CA GLY A 41 -14.65 29.54 35.83
C GLY A 41 -13.94 30.62 35.00
N GLU A 42 -12.62 30.53 34.82
CA GLU A 42 -11.87 31.42 33.92
C GLU A 42 -11.94 30.94 32.46
N GLU A 43 -11.76 31.88 31.53
CA GLU A 43 -11.76 31.59 30.09
C GLU A 43 -10.63 30.64 29.67
N ALA A 44 -10.89 29.86 28.62
CA ALA A 44 -9.92 28.93 28.08
C ALA A 44 -8.71 29.66 27.48
N ILE A 45 -7.50 29.23 27.85
CA ILE A 45 -6.25 29.82 27.36
C ILE A 45 -5.86 29.15 26.06
N LYS A 46 -5.64 29.95 24.99
CA LYS A 46 -5.11 29.43 23.71
C LYS A 46 -3.68 28.91 23.89
N ILE A 47 -3.44 27.72 23.35
CA ILE A 47 -2.12 27.07 23.32
C ILE A 47 -1.85 26.50 21.93
N LYS A 48 -0.59 26.19 21.62
CA LYS A 48 -0.21 25.45 20.42
C LYS A 48 0.21 24.03 20.79
N LEU A 49 -0.14 23.09 19.92
CA LEU A 49 0.17 21.66 20.06
C LEU A 49 1.05 21.25 18.89
N GLU A 50 2.28 20.84 19.17
CA GLU A 50 3.21 20.31 18.17
C GLU A 50 3.17 18.78 18.18
N ILE A 51 3.05 18.17 16.99
CA ILE A 51 3.17 16.74 16.78
C ILE A 51 3.89 16.51 15.46
N GLU A 52 5.00 15.76 15.49
CA GLU A 52 5.89 15.63 14.34
C GLU A 52 6.27 17.01 13.77
N ASN A 53 5.99 17.24 12.48
CA ASN A 53 6.26 18.49 11.76
C ASN A 53 5.03 19.42 11.68
N PHE A 54 3.99 19.16 12.46
CA PHE A 54 2.73 19.90 12.41
C PHE A 54 2.45 20.65 13.71
N THR A 55 1.86 21.85 13.56
CA THR A 55 1.43 22.69 14.69
C THR A 55 -0.07 22.93 14.61
N PHE A 56 -0.78 22.68 15.70
CA PHE A 56 -2.22 22.82 15.81
C PHE A 56 -2.62 23.83 16.88
N ASP A 57 -3.80 24.42 16.70
CA ASP A 57 -4.44 25.23 17.72
C ASP A 57 -5.11 24.36 18.78
N GLY A 58 -4.83 24.69 20.03
CA GLY A 58 -5.45 24.08 21.19
C GLY A 58 -5.90 25.11 22.21
N ARG A 59 -6.58 24.63 23.25
CA ARG A 59 -7.03 25.43 24.39
C ARG A 59 -6.85 24.67 25.69
N LEU A 60 -6.40 25.34 26.73
CA LEU A 60 -6.28 24.83 28.09
C LEU A 60 -7.41 25.42 28.94
N PHE A 61 -8.19 24.57 29.61
CA PHE A 61 -9.31 25.01 30.45
C PHE A 61 -9.57 24.03 31.60
N ILE A 62 -10.29 24.46 32.64
CA ILE A 62 -10.75 23.58 33.73
C ILE A 62 -12.19 23.18 33.43
N ALA A 63 -12.47 21.87 33.40
CA ALA A 63 -13.80 21.36 33.09
C ALA A 63 -14.82 21.77 34.17
N ASP A 64 -15.97 22.28 33.74
CA ASP A 64 -17.04 22.72 34.63
C ASP A 64 -18.05 21.58 34.84
N SER A 65 -17.72 20.66 35.76
CA SER A 65 -18.62 19.57 36.15
C SER A 65 -18.66 19.43 37.67
N GLU A 66 -19.83 19.13 38.23
CA GLU A 66 -20.07 19.05 39.69
C GLU A 66 -19.20 18.00 40.41
N SER A 67 -18.65 17.03 39.67
CA SER A 67 -17.93 15.88 40.24
C SER A 67 -16.43 15.79 39.88
N ASN A 68 -15.88 16.66 39.01
CA ASN A 68 -14.45 16.61 38.70
C ASN A 68 -13.91 17.93 38.10
N ASN A 69 -13.25 18.75 38.92
CA ASN A 69 -12.48 19.93 38.49
C ASN A 69 -11.14 19.51 37.88
N ALA A 70 -11.14 18.96 36.67
CA ALA A 70 -9.92 18.48 36.01
C ALA A 70 -9.43 19.46 34.94
N LEU A 71 -8.11 19.69 34.89
CA LEU A 71 -7.48 20.47 33.81
C LEU A 71 -7.55 19.67 32.49
N GLN A 72 -8.01 20.32 31.42
CA GLN A 72 -8.18 19.70 30.11
C GLN A 72 -7.53 20.52 29.01
N ILE A 73 -7.05 19.82 28.00
CA ILE A 73 -6.60 20.40 26.73
C ILE A 73 -7.58 20.02 25.65
N GLY A 74 -8.18 21.02 25.01
CA GLY A 74 -8.99 20.87 23.82
C GLY A 74 -8.22 21.18 22.54
N PHE A 75 -8.58 20.52 21.46
CA PHE A 75 -7.97 20.67 20.13
C PHE A 75 -9.03 20.65 19.02
N ASN A 76 -8.64 20.92 17.78
CA ASN A 76 -9.57 20.92 16.64
C ASN A 76 -9.73 19.51 16.04
N LYS A 77 -10.67 19.38 15.09
CA LYS A 77 -10.94 18.10 14.39
C LYS A 77 -9.74 17.62 13.57
N ASP A 78 -8.94 18.54 13.02
CA ASP A 78 -7.80 18.18 12.18
C ASP A 78 -6.72 17.45 12.99
N LEU A 79 -6.40 17.97 14.19
CA LEU A 79 -5.50 17.27 15.11
C LEU A 79 -6.10 15.93 15.56
N HIS A 80 -7.41 15.86 15.80
CA HIS A 80 -8.06 14.59 16.12
C HIS A 80 -7.84 13.52 15.04
N GLU A 81 -8.05 13.86 13.77
CA GLU A 81 -7.83 12.94 12.64
C GLU A 81 -6.37 12.48 12.55
N ILE A 82 -5.42 13.35 12.90
CA ILE A 82 -4.00 13.00 12.97
C ILE A 82 -3.69 12.11 14.17
N LEU A 83 -4.22 12.43 15.36
CA LEU A 83 -4.02 11.60 16.56
C LEU A 83 -4.62 10.20 16.39
N ALA A 84 -5.78 10.09 15.72
CA ALA A 84 -6.37 8.81 15.35
C ALA A 84 -5.45 7.99 14.42
N LYS A 85 -4.77 8.65 13.48
CA LYS A 85 -3.76 8.04 12.59
C LYS A 85 -2.43 7.77 13.30
N TYR A 86 -2.12 8.48 14.38
CA TYR A 86 -0.83 8.42 15.06
C TYR A 86 -0.82 7.39 16.21
N PHE A 87 -1.98 7.12 16.83
CA PHE A 87 -2.19 6.11 17.88
C PHE A 87 -3.20 5.03 17.45
N VAL A 88 -2.84 4.33 16.38
CA VAL A 88 -3.74 3.42 15.65
C VAL A 88 -4.17 2.22 16.50
N ASN A 89 -3.29 1.66 17.33
CA ASN A 89 -3.61 0.48 18.13
C ASN A 89 -4.67 0.81 19.17
N SER A 90 -4.46 1.92 19.87
CA SER A 90 -5.42 2.44 20.85
C SER A 90 -6.71 2.86 20.15
N PHE A 91 -6.64 3.50 18.97
CA PHE A 91 -7.80 3.94 18.20
C PHE A 91 -8.67 2.79 17.70
N ASN A 92 -8.07 1.77 17.10
CA ASN A 92 -8.81 0.61 16.58
C ASN A 92 -9.45 -0.17 17.71
N PHE A 93 -8.70 -0.44 18.79
CA PHE A 93 -9.25 -1.12 19.97
C PHE A 93 -10.41 -0.34 20.57
N ILE A 94 -10.24 0.97 20.78
CA ILE A 94 -11.31 1.82 21.31
C ILE A 94 -12.51 1.83 20.37
N THR A 95 -12.30 1.93 19.06
CA THR A 95 -13.38 1.99 18.09
C THR A 95 -14.19 0.69 18.04
N GLU A 96 -13.54 -0.47 18.11
CA GLU A 96 -14.23 -1.76 18.14
C GLU A 96 -14.88 -2.04 19.49
N GLU A 97 -14.20 -1.77 20.60
CA GLU A 97 -14.75 -2.05 21.94
C GLU A 97 -15.89 -1.08 22.31
N LEU A 98 -15.89 0.15 21.81
CA LEU A 98 -17.02 1.08 22.01
C LEU A 98 -18.32 0.60 21.35
N LYS A 99 -18.25 -0.24 20.29
CA LYS A 99 -19.44 -0.86 19.72
C LYS A 99 -20.09 -1.85 20.67
N LYS A 100 -19.29 -2.41 21.60
CA LYS A 100 -19.71 -3.46 22.55
C LYS A 100 -20.05 -2.89 23.93
N SER A 101 -19.28 -1.89 24.40
CA SER A 101 -19.43 -1.32 25.74
C SER A 101 -19.02 0.17 25.78
N PRO A 102 -19.77 1.03 26.49
CA PRO A 102 -19.39 2.43 26.69
C PRO A 102 -18.17 2.61 27.63
N LYS A 103 -17.83 1.55 28.39
CA LYS A 103 -16.63 1.47 29.23
C LYS A 103 -15.59 0.64 28.50
N VAL A 104 -14.59 1.31 27.94
CA VAL A 104 -13.44 0.68 27.29
C VAL A 104 -12.20 0.91 28.14
N ILE A 105 -11.53 -0.18 28.50
CA ILE A 105 -10.24 -0.18 29.18
C ILE A 105 -9.26 -0.84 28.22
N ILE A 106 -8.24 -0.10 27.81
CA ILE A 106 -7.22 -0.60 26.88
C ILE A 106 -6.28 -1.53 27.66
N PRO A 107 -6.07 -2.79 27.23
CA PRO A 107 -5.08 -3.68 27.81
C PRO A 107 -3.68 -3.08 27.76
N ASP A 108 -2.86 -3.32 28.79
CA ASP A 108 -1.48 -2.78 28.84
C ASP A 108 -0.59 -3.32 27.72
N THR A 109 -0.91 -4.50 27.17
CA THR A 109 -0.21 -5.12 26.04
C THR A 109 -0.34 -4.36 24.71
N ILE A 110 -1.36 -3.51 24.58
CA ILE A 110 -1.60 -2.69 23.37
C ILE A 110 -1.68 -1.19 23.68
N ALA A 111 -1.37 -0.83 24.94
CA ALA A 111 -1.46 0.54 25.41
C ALA A 111 -0.36 1.39 24.77
N GLU A 112 -0.77 2.40 24.01
CA GLU A 112 0.16 3.42 23.54
C GLU A 112 0.25 4.55 24.58
N TYR A 113 1.43 5.15 24.68
CA TYR A 113 1.68 6.25 25.60
C TYR A 113 2.18 7.47 24.84
N ILE A 114 1.83 8.63 25.37
CA ILE A 114 2.34 9.93 24.95
C ILE A 114 3.19 10.54 26.05
N ASN A 115 4.27 11.18 25.64
CA ASN A 115 4.98 12.16 26.43
C ASN A 115 4.49 13.55 26.02
N ILE A 116 4.07 14.34 27.00
CA ILE A 116 3.91 15.77 26.83
C ILE A 116 5.17 16.44 27.33
N VAL A 117 5.86 17.15 26.44
CA VAL A 117 7.15 17.78 26.74
C VAL A 117 7.08 19.30 26.53
N THR A 118 7.96 20.03 27.22
CA THR A 118 8.11 21.47 27.03
C THR A 118 8.68 21.78 25.65
N THR A 119 8.43 23.00 25.16
CA THR A 119 9.07 23.53 23.95
C THR A 119 9.71 24.87 24.29
N ASP A 120 10.58 25.36 23.42
CA ASP A 120 11.17 26.70 23.55
C ASP A 120 10.16 27.83 23.23
N ASN A 121 8.98 27.48 22.70
CA ASN A 121 7.93 28.41 22.35
C ASN A 121 6.95 28.61 23.52
N PRO A 122 6.60 29.86 23.90
CA PRO A 122 5.63 30.11 24.95
C PRO A 122 4.25 29.55 24.56
N LYS A 123 3.49 29.10 25.55
CA LYS A 123 2.14 28.50 25.36
C LYS A 123 2.10 27.32 24.38
N THR A 124 3.23 26.64 24.17
CA THR A 124 3.35 25.55 23.20
C THR A 124 3.85 24.29 23.90
N ILE A 125 3.18 23.17 23.66
CA ILE A 125 3.62 21.84 24.11
C ILE A 125 3.79 20.91 22.92
N ARG A 126 4.71 19.95 23.07
CA ARG A 126 4.93 18.91 22.07
C ARG A 126 4.41 17.57 22.59
N ILE A 127 3.74 16.84 21.70
CA ILE A 127 3.21 15.50 21.93
C ILE A 127 4.15 14.53 21.23
N GLU A 128 4.84 13.69 22.00
CA GLU A 128 5.78 12.69 21.51
C GLU A 128 5.23 11.29 21.78
N LYS A 129 5.27 10.41 20.79
CA LYS A 129 4.95 8.99 21.00
C LYS A 129 6.07 8.33 21.80
N VAL A 130 5.71 7.57 22.82
CA VAL A 130 6.65 6.76 23.57
C VAL A 130 6.91 5.47 22.81
N ASN A 131 8.11 5.33 22.26
CA ASN A 131 8.65 4.07 21.76
C ASN A 131 9.57 3.50 22.86
N ASP A 132 9.03 2.77 23.84
CA ASP A 132 9.88 2.18 24.88
C ASP A 132 10.78 1.09 24.24
N LEU A 133 12.10 1.28 24.39
CA LEU A 133 13.18 0.51 23.78
C LEU A 133 13.25 -0.94 24.30
N ILE A 134 13.10 -1.92 23.42
CA ILE A 134 13.89 -3.15 23.50
C ILE A 134 15.20 -2.86 22.75
N GLN A 135 16.31 -3.26 23.37
CA GLN A 135 17.69 -2.95 22.99
C GLN A 135 18.04 -3.31 21.54
N GLU A 136 19.01 -2.56 21.01
CA GLU A 136 19.62 -2.65 19.67
C GLU A 136 19.69 -4.08 19.10
N ASN A 137 18.87 -4.32 18.09
CA ASN A 137 19.24 -5.02 16.87
C ASN A 137 18.39 -4.40 15.75
N ASN A 138 19.03 -4.11 14.61
CA ASN A 138 18.38 -3.61 13.40
C ASN A 138 17.05 -4.31 13.14
N THR A 139 15.94 -3.56 13.14
CA THR A 139 14.73 -3.80 12.33
C THR A 139 13.81 -2.59 12.52
N ASN A 140 13.73 -1.76 11.47
CA ASN A 140 12.60 -0.85 11.30
C ASN A 140 11.36 -1.72 11.02
N GLU A 141 10.65 -2.17 12.05
CA GLU A 141 9.31 -2.75 11.91
C GLU A 141 8.30 -1.87 12.66
N PHE A 142 7.76 -0.90 11.92
CA PHE A 142 6.50 -0.26 12.29
C PHE A 142 5.39 -1.34 12.25
N PRO A 143 4.50 -1.44 13.25
CA PRO A 143 3.46 -2.45 13.25
C PRO A 143 2.48 -2.22 12.08
N SER A 144 2.25 -3.29 11.34
CA SER A 144 1.36 -3.44 10.20
C SER A 144 -0.06 -2.88 10.44
N TYR A 145 -0.52 -1.98 9.57
CA TYR A 145 -1.89 -1.42 9.60
C TYR A 145 -2.92 -2.50 9.25
N TYR A 146 -3.98 -2.74 10.03
CA TYR A 146 -5.05 -3.66 9.63
C TYR A 146 -5.63 -3.30 8.24
N TYR A 147 -5.80 -4.30 7.37
CA TYR A 147 -6.16 -4.10 5.97
C TYR A 147 -7.04 -5.25 5.48
N THR A 148 -8.26 -4.92 5.12
CA THR A 148 -9.29 -5.90 4.76
C THR A 148 -9.61 -5.89 3.28
N LYS A 149 -10.39 -6.89 2.87
CA LYS A 149 -11.04 -6.92 1.55
C LYS A 149 -11.84 -5.65 1.26
N LYS A 150 -12.51 -5.05 2.26
CA LYS A 150 -13.26 -3.81 2.07
C LYS A 150 -12.32 -2.66 1.72
N ASP A 151 -11.18 -2.56 2.42
CA ASP A 151 -10.16 -1.54 2.16
C ASP A 151 -9.53 -1.72 0.78
N ALA A 152 -9.34 -2.96 0.33
CA ALA A 152 -8.92 -3.24 -1.04
C ALA A 152 -9.96 -2.78 -2.07
N LEU A 153 -11.23 -3.10 -1.85
CA LEU A 153 -12.29 -2.78 -2.79
C LEU A 153 -12.64 -1.29 -2.87
N LEU A 154 -12.20 -0.45 -1.93
CA LEU A 154 -12.34 1.01 -2.02
C LEU A 154 -11.52 1.59 -3.19
N ASP A 155 -10.25 1.20 -3.28
CA ASP A 155 -9.33 1.75 -4.29
C ASP A 155 -9.29 0.94 -5.58
N LEU A 156 -9.81 -0.30 -5.57
CA LEU A 156 -9.78 -1.19 -6.73
C LEU A 156 -11.05 -1.06 -7.58
N PHE A 157 -10.87 -0.73 -8.87
CA PHE A 157 -11.94 -0.71 -9.86
C PHE A 157 -12.32 -2.12 -10.34
N MET A 158 -12.69 -3.00 -9.41
CA MET A 158 -13.20 -4.33 -9.70
C MET A 158 -14.37 -4.70 -8.79
N THR A 159 -15.18 -5.65 -9.24
CA THR A 159 -16.29 -6.20 -8.46
C THR A 159 -15.78 -7.08 -7.32
N GLU A 160 -16.61 -7.20 -6.29
CA GLU A 160 -16.37 -8.12 -5.17
C GLU A 160 -16.22 -9.56 -5.65
N GLU A 161 -17.08 -10.00 -6.57
CA GLU A 161 -17.02 -11.34 -7.17
C GLU A 161 -15.68 -11.60 -7.89
N LYS A 162 -15.19 -10.63 -8.68
CA LYS A 162 -13.89 -10.75 -9.35
C LYS A 162 -12.76 -10.84 -8.33
N PHE A 163 -12.79 -10.03 -7.28
CA PHE A 163 -11.80 -10.07 -6.20
C PHE A 163 -11.79 -11.44 -5.50
N ASP A 164 -12.95 -11.95 -5.10
CA ASP A 164 -13.07 -13.23 -4.41
C ASP A 164 -12.61 -14.40 -5.28
N LYS A 165 -12.91 -14.36 -6.58
CA LYS A 165 -12.40 -15.32 -7.55
C LYS A 165 -10.87 -15.30 -7.61
N ILE A 166 -10.26 -14.13 -7.71
CA ILE A 166 -8.80 -13.99 -7.74
C ILE A 166 -8.20 -14.49 -6.42
N HIS A 167 -8.77 -14.12 -5.28
CA HIS A 167 -8.33 -14.54 -3.96
C HIS A 167 -8.38 -16.07 -3.80
N SER A 168 -9.47 -16.71 -4.23
CA SER A 168 -9.64 -18.17 -4.21
C SER A 168 -8.63 -18.89 -5.11
N ILE A 169 -8.39 -18.36 -6.32
CA ILE A 169 -7.37 -18.88 -7.24
C ILE A 169 -5.99 -18.76 -6.60
N LEU A 170 -5.65 -17.60 -6.02
CA LEU A 170 -4.35 -17.39 -5.37
C LEU A 170 -4.17 -18.31 -4.17
N LYS A 171 -5.20 -18.48 -3.33
CA LYS A 171 -5.18 -19.38 -2.18
C LYS A 171 -4.89 -20.83 -2.58
N SER A 172 -5.49 -21.30 -3.67
CA SER A 172 -5.35 -22.68 -4.14
C SER A 172 -4.07 -22.92 -4.95
N LYS A 173 -3.76 -22.05 -5.92
CA LYS A 173 -2.61 -22.20 -6.83
C LYS A 173 -1.30 -21.67 -6.27
N LYS A 174 -1.35 -20.79 -5.27
CA LYS A 174 -0.24 -20.04 -4.69
C LYS A 174 0.55 -19.14 -5.64
N ASN A 175 0.44 -19.35 -6.95
CA ASN A 175 1.00 -18.46 -7.96
C ASN A 175 -0.04 -18.01 -8.97
N ILE A 176 -0.08 -16.71 -9.23
CA ILE A 176 -0.91 -16.12 -10.28
C ILE A 176 -0.08 -15.16 -11.13
N ILE A 177 -0.50 -14.97 -12.39
CA ILE A 177 -0.04 -13.89 -13.24
C ILE A 177 -1.23 -12.99 -13.54
N LEU A 178 -1.16 -11.74 -13.11
CA LEU A 178 -2.07 -10.68 -13.51
C LEU A 178 -1.58 -10.16 -14.86
N GLN A 179 -2.35 -10.39 -15.92
CA GLN A 179 -1.99 -9.96 -17.26
C GLN A 179 -3.02 -8.98 -17.82
N GLY A 180 -2.58 -8.12 -18.72
CA GLY A 180 -3.44 -7.15 -19.39
C GLY A 180 -2.63 -5.99 -19.94
N SER A 181 -3.32 -5.04 -20.55
CA SER A 181 -2.69 -3.87 -21.14
C SER A 181 -1.94 -3.02 -20.10
N PRO A 182 -1.00 -2.17 -20.55
CA PRO A 182 -0.41 -1.14 -19.69
C PRO A 182 -1.49 -0.23 -19.06
N GLY A 183 -1.24 0.28 -17.87
CA GLY A 183 -2.14 1.25 -17.22
C GLY A 183 -3.46 0.70 -16.67
N VAL A 184 -3.63 -0.62 -16.56
CA VAL A 184 -4.82 -1.24 -15.93
C VAL A 184 -4.65 -1.50 -14.41
N GLY A 185 -3.55 -1.04 -13.81
CA GLY A 185 -3.32 -1.14 -12.37
C GLY A 185 -2.90 -2.52 -11.85
N LYS A 186 -2.28 -3.39 -12.67
CA LYS A 186 -1.89 -4.76 -12.28
C LYS A 186 -1.04 -4.80 -10.99
N THR A 187 0.00 -3.98 -10.91
CA THR A 187 0.88 -3.88 -9.75
C THR A 187 0.15 -3.36 -8.52
N PHE A 188 -0.76 -2.40 -8.71
CA PHE A 188 -1.61 -1.87 -7.65
C PHE A 188 -2.55 -2.96 -7.09
N VAL A 189 -3.20 -3.72 -7.99
CA VAL A 189 -4.03 -4.89 -7.64
C VAL A 189 -3.22 -5.92 -6.86
N ALA A 190 -2.01 -6.27 -7.32
CA ALA A 190 -1.15 -7.26 -6.68
C ALA A 190 -0.86 -6.92 -5.21
N LYS A 191 -0.45 -5.68 -4.93
CA LYS A 191 -0.18 -5.21 -3.56
C LYS A 191 -1.43 -5.23 -2.68
N ARG A 192 -2.56 -4.72 -3.17
CA ARG A 192 -3.81 -4.71 -2.39
C ARG A 192 -4.33 -6.11 -2.11
N LEU A 193 -4.18 -7.03 -3.06
CA LEU A 193 -4.53 -8.43 -2.87
C LEU A 193 -3.65 -9.08 -1.79
N ALA A 194 -2.34 -8.84 -1.82
CA ALA A 194 -1.40 -9.33 -0.81
C ALA A 194 -1.78 -8.83 0.59
N PHE A 195 -1.89 -7.50 0.78
CA PHE A 195 -2.27 -6.92 2.08
C PHE A 195 -3.63 -7.41 2.57
N SER A 196 -4.62 -7.54 1.68
CA SER A 196 -5.94 -8.05 2.06
C SER A 196 -5.91 -9.51 2.45
N PHE A 197 -4.98 -10.29 1.90
CA PHE A 197 -4.81 -11.70 2.25
C PHE A 197 -4.09 -11.86 3.58
N ILE A 198 -3.09 -11.02 3.86
CA ILE A 198 -2.40 -10.98 5.17
C ILE A 198 -3.35 -10.47 6.27
N GLY A 199 -4.26 -9.55 5.92
CA GLY A 199 -5.14 -8.88 6.87
C GLY A 199 -4.56 -7.58 7.42
N ASN A 200 -3.40 -7.16 6.92
CA ASN A 200 -2.73 -5.91 7.26
C ASN A 200 -1.79 -5.43 6.13
N LYS A 201 -1.40 -4.16 6.15
CA LYS A 201 -0.32 -3.57 5.34
C LYS A 201 1.01 -3.81 6.04
N ASP A 202 1.44 -5.07 6.05
CA ASP A 202 2.77 -5.46 6.48
C ASP A 202 3.70 -5.55 5.26
N GLU A 203 4.44 -4.48 4.99
CA GLU A 203 5.43 -4.45 3.90
C GLU A 203 6.55 -5.47 4.14
N SER A 204 6.80 -5.88 5.39
CA SER A 204 7.83 -6.88 5.69
C SER A 204 7.45 -8.28 5.16
N LYS A 205 6.16 -8.52 4.92
CA LYS A 205 5.59 -9.77 4.37
C LYS A 205 5.32 -9.70 2.88
N VAL A 206 5.67 -8.59 2.23
CA VAL A 206 5.49 -8.38 0.79
C VAL A 206 6.80 -7.90 0.18
N GLU A 207 7.47 -8.77 -0.57
CA GLU A 207 8.65 -8.39 -1.35
C GLU A 207 8.23 -8.10 -2.80
N MET A 208 8.73 -7.02 -3.38
CA MET A 208 8.41 -6.65 -4.76
C MET A 208 9.68 -6.34 -5.54
N ILE A 209 9.85 -7.07 -6.65
CA ILE A 209 10.92 -6.83 -7.61
C ILE A 209 10.34 -6.61 -9.00
N GLN A 210 11.16 -6.08 -9.90
CA GLN A 210 10.85 -6.00 -11.32
C GLN A 210 11.87 -6.80 -12.11
N PHE A 211 11.42 -7.65 -13.02
CA PHE A 211 12.32 -8.36 -13.93
C PHE A 211 12.73 -7.49 -15.12
N HIS A 212 13.96 -7.70 -15.57
CA HIS A 212 14.55 -7.12 -16.75
C HIS A 212 15.45 -8.14 -17.45
N GLN A 213 15.85 -7.88 -18.68
CA GLN A 213 16.58 -8.86 -19.51
C GLN A 213 17.88 -9.37 -18.88
N SER A 214 18.57 -8.51 -18.12
CA SER A 214 19.82 -8.87 -17.43
C SER A 214 19.61 -9.55 -16.06
N TYR A 215 18.37 -9.77 -15.61
CA TYR A 215 18.11 -10.38 -14.30
C TYR A 215 18.48 -11.87 -14.35
N SER A 216 19.23 -12.34 -13.34
CA SER A 216 19.88 -13.65 -13.38
C SER A 216 19.49 -14.56 -12.22
N TYR A 217 19.82 -15.85 -12.32
CA TYR A 217 19.67 -16.80 -11.22
C TYR A 217 20.50 -16.36 -10.00
N GLU A 218 21.69 -15.83 -10.26
CA GLU A 218 22.66 -15.43 -9.25
C GLU A 218 22.18 -14.23 -8.41
N ASP A 219 21.31 -13.39 -8.96
CA ASP A 219 20.66 -12.28 -8.24
C ASP A 219 19.41 -12.75 -7.48
N PHE A 220 18.71 -13.74 -8.04
CA PHE A 220 17.42 -14.19 -7.55
C PHE A 220 17.53 -15.21 -6.42
N ILE A 221 18.36 -16.25 -6.63
CA ILE A 221 18.47 -17.41 -5.75
C ILE A 221 19.77 -17.35 -4.97
N GLN A 222 20.91 -17.63 -5.61
CA GLN A 222 22.24 -17.59 -4.99
C GLN A 222 23.31 -17.46 -6.06
N GLY A 223 24.40 -16.77 -5.76
CA GLY A 223 25.55 -16.72 -6.67
C GLY A 223 26.81 -16.16 -6.03
N TYR A 224 27.96 -16.45 -6.64
CA TYR A 224 29.23 -15.89 -6.19
C TYR A 224 29.33 -14.40 -6.57
N ARG A 225 29.78 -13.59 -5.62
CA ARG A 225 30.05 -12.16 -5.80
C ARG A 225 31.46 -11.83 -5.33
N PRO A 226 32.19 -10.95 -6.05
CA PRO A 226 33.51 -10.54 -5.63
C PRO A 226 33.43 -9.68 -4.36
N THR A 227 34.42 -9.83 -3.50
CA THR A 227 34.64 -8.98 -2.31
C THR A 227 35.71 -7.92 -2.60
N GLU A 228 35.82 -6.93 -1.72
CA GLU A 228 36.83 -5.86 -1.84
C GLU A 228 38.28 -6.39 -1.85
N ASP A 229 38.54 -7.53 -1.21
CA ASP A 229 39.85 -8.22 -1.22
C ASP A 229 40.04 -9.17 -2.42
N GLY A 230 39.16 -9.13 -3.42
CA GLY A 230 39.27 -9.92 -4.66
C GLY A 230 38.91 -11.40 -4.52
N LYS A 231 38.37 -11.82 -3.37
CA LYS A 231 37.82 -13.18 -3.17
C LYS A 231 36.38 -13.25 -3.68
N PHE A 232 35.83 -14.46 -3.72
CA PHE A 232 34.43 -14.69 -4.05
C PHE A 232 33.69 -15.24 -2.85
N LEU A 233 32.58 -14.60 -2.49
CA LEU A 233 31.65 -15.09 -1.48
C LEU A 233 30.34 -15.49 -2.13
N LEU A 234 29.80 -16.63 -1.68
CA LEU A 234 28.45 -17.03 -2.06
C LEU A 234 27.48 -16.07 -1.37
N LYS A 235 26.67 -15.38 -2.16
CA LYS A 235 25.66 -14.44 -1.68
C LYS A 235 24.28 -14.99 -1.99
N GLU A 236 23.41 -14.96 -1.00
CA GLU A 236 22.00 -15.29 -1.17
C GLU A 236 21.29 -14.16 -1.92
N GLY A 237 20.52 -14.56 -2.93
CA GLY A 237 19.63 -13.72 -3.70
C GLY A 237 18.34 -13.38 -2.95
N ILE A 238 17.56 -12.47 -3.54
CA ILE A 238 16.39 -11.88 -2.89
C ILE A 238 15.28 -12.91 -2.60
N PHE A 239 15.01 -13.82 -3.54
CA PHE A 239 13.97 -14.83 -3.37
C PHE A 239 14.35 -15.88 -2.34
N TYR A 240 15.64 -16.28 -2.31
CA TYR A 240 16.15 -17.20 -1.31
C TYR A 240 15.97 -16.64 0.11
N LYS A 241 16.41 -15.39 0.34
CA LYS A 241 16.26 -14.72 1.64
C LYS A 241 14.81 -14.59 2.04
N PHE A 242 13.94 -14.22 1.11
CA PHE A 242 12.52 -14.09 1.39
C PHE A 242 11.85 -15.43 1.70
N CYS A 243 12.26 -16.52 1.04
CA CYS A 243 11.81 -17.87 1.39
C CYS A 243 12.25 -18.27 2.80
N LYS A 244 13.49 -17.97 3.19
CA LYS A 244 13.97 -18.24 4.57
C LYS A 244 13.16 -17.44 5.60
N LYS A 245 12.94 -16.14 5.35
CA LYS A 245 12.07 -15.30 6.19
C LYS A 245 10.66 -15.88 6.33
N ALA A 246 10.04 -16.29 5.23
CA ALA A 246 8.71 -16.88 5.25
C ALA A 246 8.68 -18.24 5.98
N ALA A 247 9.74 -19.05 5.87
CA ALA A 247 9.84 -20.34 6.55
C ALA A 247 9.94 -20.20 8.09
N GLU A 248 10.54 -19.11 8.59
CA GLU A 248 10.61 -18.79 10.02
C GLU A 248 9.25 -18.36 10.61
N ASP A 249 8.33 -17.87 9.78
CA ASP A 249 6.98 -17.42 10.16
C ASP A 249 5.89 -18.18 9.38
N ILE A 250 5.90 -19.52 9.50
CA ILE A 250 5.07 -20.43 8.68
C ILE A 250 3.56 -20.22 8.81
N GLU A 251 3.11 -19.67 9.94
CA GLU A 251 1.70 -19.44 10.26
C GLU A 251 1.11 -18.24 9.49
N ASN A 252 1.96 -17.33 9.00
CA ASN A 252 1.53 -16.13 8.31
C ASN A 252 1.83 -16.20 6.81
N PRO A 253 0.98 -15.62 5.94
CA PRO A 253 1.20 -15.62 4.51
C PRO A 253 2.25 -14.56 4.10
N TYR A 254 3.12 -14.92 3.15
CA TYR A 254 4.14 -14.05 2.56
C TYR A 254 3.92 -13.92 1.05
N PHE A 255 4.14 -12.73 0.49
CA PHE A 255 3.90 -12.46 -0.92
C PHE A 255 5.17 -11.99 -1.63
N PHE A 256 5.49 -12.62 -2.74
CA PHE A 256 6.58 -12.23 -3.62
C PHE A 256 5.98 -11.75 -4.95
N ILE A 257 6.04 -10.44 -5.18
CA ILE A 257 5.49 -9.78 -6.36
C ILE A 257 6.60 -9.58 -7.38
N ILE A 258 6.38 -10.07 -8.60
CA ILE A 258 7.31 -9.93 -9.72
C ILE A 258 6.65 -9.07 -10.78
N ASP A 259 7.04 -7.80 -10.83
CA ASP A 259 6.59 -6.88 -11.86
C ASP A 259 7.30 -7.19 -13.19
N GLU A 260 6.59 -7.02 -14.30
CA GLU A 260 7.10 -7.29 -15.65
C GLU A 260 7.74 -8.69 -15.79
N ILE A 261 7.05 -9.72 -15.27
CA ILE A 261 7.59 -11.08 -15.17
C ILE A 261 8.07 -11.65 -16.51
N ASN A 262 7.48 -11.22 -17.62
CA ASN A 262 7.84 -11.64 -18.98
C ASN A 262 9.14 -10.99 -19.52
N ARG A 263 9.71 -9.98 -18.85
CA ARG A 263 10.96 -9.33 -19.29
C ARG A 263 12.22 -10.10 -18.90
N GLY A 264 12.10 -11.11 -18.02
CA GLY A 264 13.19 -12.00 -17.64
C GLY A 264 13.08 -13.38 -18.28
N ASN A 265 14.21 -14.08 -18.42
CA ASN A 265 14.19 -15.51 -18.79
C ASN A 265 13.83 -16.35 -17.56
N LEU A 266 12.53 -16.61 -17.39
CA LEU A 266 11.98 -17.23 -16.18
C LEU A 266 12.56 -18.61 -15.89
N SER A 267 12.72 -19.46 -16.92
CA SER A 267 13.30 -20.79 -16.76
C SER A 267 14.75 -20.71 -16.26
N LYS A 268 15.52 -19.72 -16.74
CA LYS A 268 16.90 -19.50 -16.28
C LYS A 268 16.95 -18.89 -14.88
N ILE A 269 16.09 -17.91 -14.59
CA ILE A 269 16.07 -17.18 -13.31
C ILE A 269 15.63 -18.08 -12.16
N PHE A 270 14.55 -18.84 -12.33
CA PHE A 270 14.06 -19.76 -11.29
C PHE A 270 14.92 -21.02 -11.18
N GLY A 271 15.58 -21.45 -12.27
CA GLY A 271 16.44 -22.62 -12.29
C GLY A 271 15.74 -23.85 -11.72
N GLU A 272 16.37 -24.51 -10.74
CA GLU A 272 15.81 -25.66 -10.03
C GLU A 272 14.51 -25.39 -9.25
N LEU A 273 14.22 -24.13 -8.90
CA LEU A 273 13.02 -23.76 -8.15
C LEU A 273 11.76 -23.75 -9.02
N MET A 274 11.90 -23.85 -10.35
CA MET A 274 10.76 -23.96 -11.26
C MET A 274 9.81 -25.08 -10.83
N MET A 275 10.31 -26.18 -10.29
CA MET A 275 9.45 -27.24 -9.76
C MET A 275 8.82 -26.86 -8.41
N LEU A 276 9.59 -26.25 -7.51
CA LEU A 276 9.21 -26.00 -6.11
C LEU A 276 8.14 -24.92 -5.95
N ILE A 277 7.95 -24.06 -6.95
CA ILE A 277 6.86 -23.07 -6.90
C ILE A 277 5.48 -23.72 -7.07
N GLU A 278 5.36 -24.95 -7.55
CA GLU A 278 4.07 -25.66 -7.62
C GLU A 278 3.44 -25.81 -6.22
N SER A 279 2.12 -25.63 -6.10
CA SER A 279 1.44 -25.56 -4.79
C SER A 279 1.60 -26.82 -3.94
N ASP A 280 1.76 -27.98 -4.58
CA ASP A 280 1.88 -29.31 -4.01
C ASP A 280 3.34 -29.79 -3.86
N LYS A 281 4.33 -28.96 -4.20
CA LYS A 281 5.76 -29.29 -4.16
C LYS A 281 6.57 -28.36 -3.26
N ARG A 282 5.93 -27.87 -2.21
CA ARG A 282 6.47 -26.91 -1.24
C ARG A 282 6.69 -27.57 0.11
N GLY A 283 7.63 -27.04 0.87
CA GLY A 283 8.03 -27.55 2.18
C GLY A 283 9.15 -28.58 2.14
N SER A 284 9.53 -29.06 3.32
CA SER A 284 10.74 -29.86 3.57
C SER A 284 10.83 -31.14 2.74
N ASP A 285 9.71 -31.79 2.48
CA ASP A 285 9.63 -33.07 1.75
C ASP A 285 10.09 -32.95 0.29
N TYR A 286 10.03 -31.74 -0.26
CA TYR A 286 10.45 -31.42 -1.62
C TYR A 286 11.78 -30.65 -1.66
N SER A 287 12.49 -30.56 -0.53
CA SER A 287 13.75 -29.84 -0.47
C SER A 287 14.78 -30.42 -1.45
N ILE A 288 15.58 -29.57 -2.09
CA ILE A 288 16.60 -29.95 -3.08
C ILE A 288 17.94 -29.28 -2.75
N SER A 289 19.03 -29.84 -3.26
CA SER A 289 20.33 -29.16 -3.27
C SER A 289 20.35 -28.11 -4.38
N LEU A 290 20.79 -26.90 -4.07
CA LEU A 290 20.91 -25.82 -5.06
C LEU A 290 22.20 -25.95 -5.85
N THR A 291 22.28 -25.27 -6.99
CA THR A 291 23.44 -25.32 -7.90
C THR A 291 24.77 -24.98 -7.21
N TYR A 292 24.75 -24.04 -6.26
CA TYR A 292 25.95 -23.62 -5.51
C TYR A 292 26.07 -24.26 -4.12
N SER A 293 25.21 -25.22 -3.77
CA SER A 293 25.29 -25.95 -2.50
C SER A 293 26.56 -26.80 -2.42
N ARG A 294 27.21 -26.80 -1.27
CA ARG A 294 28.30 -27.73 -0.90
C ARG A 294 27.72 -28.99 -0.25
N GLU A 295 28.52 -30.04 -0.08
CA GLU A 295 28.06 -31.33 0.48
C GLU A 295 27.38 -31.18 1.86
N ASP A 296 27.86 -30.26 2.70
CA ASP A 296 27.29 -29.97 4.03
C ASP A 296 26.19 -28.88 4.02
N SER A 297 25.78 -28.38 2.85
CA SER A 297 24.79 -27.30 2.78
C SER A 297 23.38 -27.80 3.03
N GLU A 298 22.60 -26.99 3.74
CA GLU A 298 21.18 -27.25 3.94
C GLU A 298 20.44 -27.29 2.59
N ARG A 299 19.53 -28.25 2.43
CA ARG A 299 18.65 -28.33 1.27
C ARG A 299 17.65 -27.18 1.30
N PHE A 300 17.30 -26.67 0.14
CA PHE A 300 16.37 -25.56 -0.01
C PHE A 300 14.98 -26.05 -0.44
N SER A 301 13.93 -25.43 0.11
CA SER A 301 12.55 -25.60 -0.36
C SER A 301 11.83 -24.25 -0.37
N VAL A 302 10.84 -24.11 -1.25
CA VAL A 302 9.91 -22.97 -1.20
C VAL A 302 8.88 -23.24 -0.10
N PRO A 303 8.67 -22.34 0.86
CA PRO A 303 7.78 -22.60 1.97
C PRO A 303 6.30 -22.52 1.53
N PRO A 304 5.41 -23.31 2.16
CA PRO A 304 4.02 -23.40 1.76
C PRO A 304 3.25 -22.08 2.00
N ASN A 305 3.64 -21.23 2.93
CA ASN A 305 2.98 -19.95 3.21
C ASN A 305 3.38 -18.82 2.23
N LEU A 306 4.30 -19.06 1.28
CA LEU A 306 4.65 -18.10 0.25
C LEU A 306 3.61 -18.06 -0.87
N TYR A 307 3.38 -16.89 -1.45
CA TYR A 307 2.51 -16.68 -2.61
C TYR A 307 3.28 -15.85 -3.64
N ILE A 308 3.19 -16.20 -4.92
CA ILE A 308 3.87 -15.46 -6.00
C ILE A 308 2.84 -14.78 -6.89
N ILE A 309 2.96 -13.46 -7.05
CA ILE A 309 2.11 -12.69 -7.96
C ILE A 309 2.98 -12.07 -9.03
N GLY A 310 2.89 -12.58 -10.25
CA GLY A 310 3.50 -11.94 -11.42
C GLY A 310 2.56 -10.89 -12.01
N THR A 311 3.10 -9.80 -12.55
CA THR A 311 2.37 -8.93 -13.48
C THR A 311 2.97 -9.06 -14.88
N MET A 312 2.14 -8.99 -15.91
CA MET A 312 2.57 -9.15 -17.30
C MET A 312 1.84 -8.15 -18.20
N ASN A 313 2.59 -7.38 -18.98
CA ASN A 313 2.04 -6.61 -20.09
C ASN A 313 1.81 -7.54 -21.28
N THR A 314 0.58 -7.54 -21.79
CA THR A 314 0.21 -8.39 -22.94
C THR A 314 0.54 -7.77 -24.30
N ALA A 315 0.87 -6.47 -24.34
CA ALA A 315 1.29 -5.78 -25.55
C ALA A 315 2.73 -6.15 -25.99
N ASP A 316 3.56 -6.65 -25.06
CA ASP A 316 4.97 -6.96 -25.29
C ASP A 316 5.16 -8.28 -26.07
N ARG A 317 4.87 -8.25 -27.38
CA ARG A 317 4.90 -9.43 -28.27
C ARG A 317 6.29 -10.07 -28.41
N SER A 318 7.37 -9.28 -28.31
CA SER A 318 8.76 -9.76 -28.42
C SER A 318 9.21 -10.61 -27.22
N LEU A 319 8.43 -10.61 -26.13
CA LEU A 319 8.70 -11.31 -24.88
C LEU A 319 7.65 -12.39 -24.56
N ALA A 320 6.68 -12.58 -25.44
CA ALA A 320 5.37 -13.19 -25.11
C ALA A 320 5.30 -14.72 -25.13
N ILE A 321 6.41 -15.46 -25.16
CA ILE A 321 6.37 -16.91 -25.01
C ILE A 321 6.79 -17.28 -23.60
N VAL A 322 5.82 -17.14 -22.69
CA VAL A 322 5.87 -17.86 -21.43
C VAL A 322 5.81 -19.36 -21.76
N ASP A 323 6.90 -20.08 -21.47
CA ASP A 323 7.01 -21.52 -21.69
C ASP A 323 5.80 -22.27 -21.09
N TYR A 324 5.31 -23.31 -21.77
CA TYR A 324 4.24 -24.18 -21.31
C TYR A 324 4.50 -24.74 -19.91
N ALA A 325 5.76 -25.00 -19.60
CA ALA A 325 6.16 -25.44 -18.27
C ALA A 325 5.82 -24.39 -17.19
N LEU A 326 6.04 -23.10 -17.46
CA LEU A 326 5.66 -22.03 -16.55
C LEU A 326 4.14 -21.82 -16.53
N ARG A 327 3.48 -21.91 -17.69
CA ARG A 327 2.02 -21.74 -17.78
C ARG A 327 1.25 -22.68 -16.87
N ARG A 328 1.75 -23.90 -16.64
CA ARG A 328 1.13 -24.88 -15.74
C ARG A 328 1.19 -24.47 -14.25
N ARG A 329 2.17 -23.63 -13.88
CA ARG A 329 2.53 -23.30 -12.49
C ARG A 329 1.90 -22.02 -11.98
N PHE A 330 1.41 -21.19 -12.90
CA PHE A 330 0.70 -19.95 -12.62
C PHE A 330 -0.72 -20.02 -13.17
N ALA A 331 -1.67 -19.49 -12.42
CA ALA A 331 -2.98 -19.17 -12.99
C ALA A 331 -2.95 -17.77 -13.62
N PHE A 332 -3.37 -17.64 -14.88
CA PHE A 332 -3.39 -16.38 -15.61
C PHE A 332 -4.73 -15.70 -15.43
N ILE A 333 -4.71 -14.42 -15.07
CA ILE A 333 -5.88 -13.63 -14.72
C ILE A 333 -5.85 -12.33 -15.52
N ASP A 334 -6.86 -12.13 -16.36
CA ASP A 334 -7.01 -10.91 -17.16
C ASP A 334 -7.52 -9.73 -16.30
N ILE A 335 -6.72 -8.67 -16.26
CA ILE A 335 -7.09 -7.35 -15.72
C ILE A 335 -7.41 -6.43 -16.90
N GLU A 336 -8.66 -6.01 -16.99
CA GLU A 336 -9.17 -5.19 -18.08
C GLU A 336 -9.21 -3.69 -17.68
N PRO A 337 -9.23 -2.77 -18.66
CA PRO A 337 -9.50 -1.36 -18.39
C PRO A 337 -10.83 -1.15 -17.66
N ALA A 338 -10.84 -0.27 -16.66
CA ALA A 338 -11.94 -0.09 -15.73
C ALA A 338 -13.11 0.75 -16.28
N PHE A 339 -13.06 1.21 -17.54
CA PHE A 339 -14.09 2.04 -18.16
C PHE A 339 -15.49 1.39 -18.17
N ASN A 340 -15.59 0.07 -17.95
CA ASN A 340 -16.85 -0.66 -17.82
C ASN A 340 -17.36 -0.79 -16.37
N THR A 341 -16.69 -0.19 -15.39
CA THR A 341 -17.00 -0.40 -13.97
C THR A 341 -17.64 0.84 -13.34
N ASP A 342 -18.69 0.61 -12.53
CA ASP A 342 -19.34 1.69 -11.79
C ASP A 342 -18.40 2.34 -10.77
N LYS A 343 -17.47 1.56 -10.21
CA LYS A 343 -16.45 2.09 -9.29
C LYS A 343 -15.55 3.14 -9.92
N PHE A 344 -15.13 2.92 -11.17
CA PHE A 344 -14.35 3.92 -11.89
C PHE A 344 -15.18 5.18 -12.20
N LYS A 345 -16.47 5.01 -12.52
CA LYS A 345 -17.41 6.13 -12.68
C LYS A 345 -17.52 6.94 -11.37
N SER A 346 -17.73 6.27 -10.23
CA SER A 346 -17.80 6.91 -8.91
C SER A 346 -16.50 7.63 -8.55
N PHE A 347 -15.35 7.03 -8.84
CA PHE A 347 -14.05 7.63 -8.62
C PHE A 347 -13.89 8.97 -9.38
N LEU A 348 -14.26 9.02 -10.67
CA LEU A 348 -14.19 10.25 -11.45
C LEU A 348 -15.10 11.35 -10.88
N ILE A 349 -16.29 10.99 -10.41
CA ILE A 349 -17.23 11.92 -9.77
C ILE A 349 -16.66 12.48 -8.45
N GLU A 350 -16.03 11.63 -7.63
CA GLU A 350 -15.34 12.05 -6.40
C GLU A 350 -14.17 13.01 -6.68
N LYS A 351 -13.59 12.97 -7.89
CA LYS A 351 -12.55 13.89 -8.37
C LYS A 351 -13.08 15.20 -8.95
N ASN A 352 -14.37 15.50 -8.72
CA ASN A 352 -15.02 16.73 -9.18
C ASN A 352 -15.23 16.80 -10.70
N ILE A 353 -15.21 15.65 -11.39
CA ILE A 353 -15.64 15.55 -12.78
C ILE A 353 -17.15 15.30 -12.77
N ASP A 354 -17.93 16.16 -13.42
CA ASP A 354 -19.38 15.97 -13.49
C ASP A 354 -19.77 14.70 -14.26
N GLU A 355 -21.04 14.28 -14.13
CA GLU A 355 -21.54 13.06 -14.76
C GLU A 355 -21.48 13.12 -16.29
N THR A 356 -21.61 14.30 -16.90
CA THR A 356 -21.57 14.48 -18.36
C THR A 356 -20.16 14.17 -18.88
N PHE A 357 -19.15 14.78 -18.28
CA PHE A 357 -17.74 14.58 -18.64
C PHE A 357 -17.23 13.20 -18.25
N THR A 358 -17.71 12.64 -17.14
CA THR A 358 -17.42 11.25 -16.75
C THR A 358 -17.93 10.27 -17.82
N ASN A 359 -19.18 10.43 -18.25
CA ASN A 359 -19.77 9.61 -19.32
C ASN A 359 -19.06 9.84 -20.66
N PHE A 360 -18.57 11.06 -20.91
CA PHE A 360 -17.77 11.39 -22.09
C PHE A 360 -16.48 10.55 -22.13
N ILE A 361 -15.65 10.57 -21.08
CA ILE A 361 -14.42 9.76 -20.99
C ILE A 361 -14.75 8.28 -21.23
N ILE A 362 -15.73 7.76 -20.48
CA ILE A 362 -16.11 6.36 -20.54
C ILE A 362 -16.51 5.97 -21.97
N LYS A 363 -17.35 6.77 -22.64
CA LYS A 363 -17.80 6.51 -24.01
C LYS A 363 -16.64 6.53 -25.01
N LYS A 364 -15.77 7.54 -24.94
CA LYS A 364 -14.61 7.69 -25.82
C LYS A 364 -13.64 6.52 -25.68
N PHE A 365 -13.29 6.16 -24.45
CA PHE A 365 -12.33 5.09 -24.19
C PHE A 365 -12.89 3.69 -24.43
N LYS A 366 -14.20 3.47 -24.28
CA LYS A 366 -14.84 2.23 -24.76
C LYS A 366 -14.78 2.11 -26.29
N ALA A 367 -15.03 3.20 -27.01
CA ALA A 367 -15.02 3.21 -28.47
C ALA A 367 -13.62 2.93 -29.04
N ILE A 368 -12.60 3.66 -28.60
CA ILE A 368 -11.23 3.43 -29.07
C ILE A 368 -10.72 2.05 -28.68
N ASN A 369 -11.00 1.55 -27.48
CA ASN A 369 -10.60 0.20 -27.07
C ASN A 369 -11.28 -0.90 -27.88
N SER A 370 -12.54 -0.69 -28.32
CA SER A 370 -13.19 -1.57 -29.27
C SER A 370 -12.49 -1.56 -30.63
N ASN A 371 -12.04 -0.40 -31.10
CA ASN A 371 -11.33 -0.29 -32.37
C ASN A 371 -9.95 -0.96 -32.32
N ILE A 372 -9.19 -0.72 -31.23
CA ILE A 372 -7.91 -1.38 -30.97
C ILE A 372 -8.05 -2.91 -30.90
N GLU A 373 -9.08 -3.41 -30.20
CA GLU A 373 -9.31 -4.85 -30.06
C GLU A 373 -9.67 -5.54 -31.39
N LYS A 374 -10.42 -4.86 -32.25
CA LYS A 374 -10.81 -5.37 -33.58
C LYS A 374 -9.67 -5.29 -34.60
N ASP A 375 -8.63 -4.50 -34.33
CA ASP A 375 -7.49 -4.37 -35.23
C ASP A 375 -6.67 -5.67 -35.26
N PRO A 376 -6.48 -6.30 -36.45
CA PRO A 376 -5.73 -7.55 -36.58
C PRO A 376 -4.27 -7.45 -36.09
N ARG A 377 -3.69 -6.25 -36.07
CA ARG A 377 -2.29 -6.02 -35.69
C ARG A 377 -2.11 -5.77 -34.20
N LEU A 378 -3.16 -5.40 -33.47
CA LEU A 378 -3.09 -5.03 -32.05
C LEU A 378 -3.76 -6.07 -31.15
N GLY A 379 -5.10 -6.14 -31.17
CA GLY A 379 -5.90 -7.03 -30.33
C GLY A 379 -6.06 -6.56 -28.87
N LYS A 380 -6.64 -7.42 -28.03
CA LYS A 380 -7.05 -7.04 -26.65
C LYS A 380 -5.94 -6.51 -25.75
N GLY A 381 -4.70 -6.92 -25.98
CA GLY A 381 -3.55 -6.59 -25.12
C GLY A 381 -3.05 -5.16 -25.26
N TYR A 382 -3.51 -4.43 -26.27
CA TYR A 382 -3.16 -3.03 -26.57
C TYR A 382 -4.25 -2.05 -26.13
N LYS A 383 -5.36 -2.52 -25.53
CA LYS A 383 -6.39 -1.61 -25.01
C LYS A 383 -5.76 -0.58 -24.07
N ILE A 384 -6.13 0.68 -24.18
CA ILE A 384 -5.64 1.74 -23.33
C ILE A 384 -6.21 1.58 -21.92
N GLY A 385 -5.33 1.63 -20.92
CA GLY A 385 -5.66 1.54 -19.51
C GLY A 385 -6.34 2.79 -18.95
N HIS A 386 -6.78 2.70 -17.70
CA HIS A 386 -7.50 3.79 -17.01
C HIS A 386 -6.58 4.62 -16.10
N SER A 387 -5.31 4.24 -15.95
CA SER A 387 -4.35 4.92 -15.06
C SER A 387 -4.14 6.39 -15.42
N TYR A 388 -4.21 6.75 -16.71
CA TYR A 388 -4.13 8.13 -17.21
C TYR A 388 -5.16 9.06 -16.53
N PHE A 389 -6.31 8.51 -16.15
CA PHE A 389 -7.40 9.25 -15.51
C PHE A 389 -7.49 8.98 -14.00
N SER A 390 -6.48 8.33 -13.40
CA SER A 390 -6.50 7.88 -12.00
C SER A 390 -5.70 8.79 -11.06
N SER A 391 -5.46 10.05 -11.44
CA SER A 391 -4.73 11.01 -10.61
C SER A 391 -5.45 11.25 -9.27
N ASN A 392 -4.66 11.49 -8.22
CA ASN A 392 -5.18 11.81 -6.90
C ASN A 392 -5.59 13.28 -6.74
N GLU A 393 -5.18 14.15 -7.66
CA GLU A 393 -5.41 15.58 -7.61
C GLU A 393 -6.86 15.94 -7.97
N LYS A 394 -7.33 17.08 -7.47
CA LYS A 394 -8.65 17.62 -7.82
C LYS A 394 -8.56 18.30 -9.18
N ILE A 395 -9.55 18.08 -10.02
CA ILE A 395 -9.59 18.65 -11.37
C ILE A 395 -10.42 19.93 -11.33
N GLU A 396 -9.77 21.06 -11.61
CA GLU A 396 -10.42 22.39 -11.66
C GLU A 396 -11.01 22.69 -13.03
N ASN A 397 -10.26 22.40 -14.10
CA ASN A 397 -10.68 22.59 -15.49
C ASN A 397 -10.63 21.26 -16.25
N PHE A 398 -11.80 20.62 -16.40
CA PHE A 398 -11.90 19.33 -17.08
C PHE A 398 -11.37 19.36 -18.53
N LYS A 399 -11.71 20.40 -19.31
CA LYS A 399 -11.37 20.42 -20.74
C LYS A 399 -9.88 20.51 -20.97
N GLU A 400 -9.21 21.37 -20.21
CA GLU A 400 -7.76 21.56 -20.28
C GLU A 400 -7.04 20.31 -19.81
N TRP A 401 -7.44 19.76 -18.65
CA TRP A 401 -6.87 18.52 -18.10
C TRP A 401 -7.04 17.32 -19.05
N TYR A 402 -8.24 17.12 -19.60
CA TYR A 402 -8.49 16.01 -20.53
C TYR A 402 -7.68 16.20 -21.81
N LYS A 403 -7.64 17.42 -22.36
CA LYS A 403 -6.87 17.73 -23.56
C LYS A 403 -5.37 17.47 -23.35
N GLU A 404 -4.83 17.90 -22.20
CA GLU A 404 -3.43 17.65 -21.83
C GLU A 404 -3.11 16.15 -21.80
N ILE A 405 -3.95 15.34 -21.15
CA ILE A 405 -3.78 13.87 -21.14
C ILE A 405 -3.80 13.32 -22.57
N ILE A 406 -4.75 13.77 -23.40
CA ILE A 406 -4.84 13.29 -24.78
C ILE A 406 -3.58 13.64 -25.57
N GLU A 407 -3.15 14.91 -25.56
CA GLU A 407 -2.02 15.39 -26.38
C GLU A 407 -0.67 14.86 -25.89
N THR A 408 -0.47 14.71 -24.58
CA THR A 408 0.84 14.37 -24.01
C THR A 408 1.07 12.89 -23.78
N GLU A 409 0.02 12.10 -23.57
CA GLU A 409 0.13 10.68 -23.21
C GLU A 409 -0.57 9.74 -24.20
N ILE A 410 -1.79 10.08 -24.63
CA ILE A 410 -2.61 9.16 -25.43
C ILE A 410 -2.31 9.27 -26.94
N GLU A 411 -2.14 10.48 -27.46
CA GLU A 411 -1.83 10.73 -28.86
C GLU A 411 -0.49 10.06 -29.27
N PRO A 412 0.62 10.24 -28.54
CA PRO A 412 1.87 9.53 -28.85
C PRO A 412 1.68 8.00 -28.90
N LEU A 413 0.92 7.44 -27.95
CA LEU A 413 0.62 6.01 -27.90
C LEU A 413 -0.18 5.53 -29.11
N ILE A 414 -1.21 6.30 -29.52
CA ILE A 414 -2.04 5.99 -30.69
C ILE A 414 -1.21 6.05 -31.97
N LEU A 415 -0.33 7.05 -32.10
CA LEU A 415 0.59 7.17 -33.23
C LEU A 415 1.54 5.98 -33.31
N GLU A 416 2.02 5.45 -32.18
CA GLU A 416 2.81 4.22 -32.16
C GLU A 416 1.99 2.98 -32.56
N TYR A 417 0.74 2.86 -32.10
CA TYR A 417 -0.13 1.73 -32.43
C TYR A 417 -0.43 1.64 -33.93
N TRP A 418 -0.61 2.79 -34.57
CA TRP A 418 -0.91 2.91 -36.00
C TRP A 418 0.19 3.68 -36.74
N PHE A 419 1.46 3.34 -36.48
CA PHE A 419 2.62 4.00 -37.08
C PHE A 419 2.58 4.01 -38.62
N ASP A 420 2.14 2.91 -39.24
CA ASP A 420 1.99 2.80 -40.70
C ASP A 420 0.63 3.30 -41.23
N GLU A 421 -0.31 3.70 -40.35
CA GLU A 421 -1.67 4.16 -40.69
C GLU A 421 -1.94 5.54 -40.06
N GLU A 422 -1.11 6.55 -40.37
CA GLU A 422 -1.15 7.87 -39.73
C GLU A 422 -2.53 8.55 -39.79
N GLU A 423 -3.24 8.46 -40.92
CA GLU A 423 -4.59 9.04 -41.05
C GLU A 423 -5.60 8.38 -40.11
N LYS A 424 -5.52 7.07 -39.91
CA LYS A 424 -6.36 6.35 -38.95
C LYS A 424 -6.02 6.76 -37.52
N ALA A 425 -4.73 6.93 -37.21
CA ALA A 425 -4.28 7.42 -35.92
C ALA A 425 -4.87 8.80 -35.61
N LYS A 426 -4.72 9.74 -36.55
CA LYS A 426 -5.31 11.09 -36.47
C LYS A 426 -6.82 11.05 -36.30
N GLU A 427 -7.53 10.24 -37.08
CA GLU A 427 -8.97 10.07 -36.95
C GLU A 427 -9.36 9.59 -35.54
N GLN A 428 -8.62 8.65 -34.94
CA GLN A 428 -8.89 8.22 -33.56
C GLN A 428 -8.64 9.34 -32.55
N ILE A 429 -7.57 10.13 -32.71
CA ILE A 429 -7.24 11.26 -31.83
C ILE A 429 -8.30 12.36 -31.92
N GLU A 430 -8.67 12.76 -33.14
CA GLU A 430 -9.75 13.73 -33.37
C GLU A 430 -11.06 13.24 -32.75
N ASN A 431 -11.37 11.95 -32.89
CA ASN A 431 -12.53 11.35 -32.25
C ASN A 431 -12.46 11.42 -30.72
N LEU A 432 -11.29 11.36 -30.08
CA LEU A 432 -11.17 11.52 -28.62
C LEU A 432 -11.44 12.96 -28.16
N LEU A 433 -11.10 13.96 -28.98
CA LEU A 433 -11.28 15.39 -28.69
C LEU A 433 -12.63 15.94 -29.17
N MET A 434 -13.32 15.26 -30.09
CA MET A 434 -14.59 15.73 -30.63
C MET A 434 -15.68 15.83 -29.57
N GLY A 435 -16.28 17.02 -29.42
CA GLY A 435 -17.35 17.29 -28.46
C GLY A 435 -16.87 17.68 -27.07
N LEU A 436 -15.57 18.02 -26.93
CA LEU A 436 -15.00 18.55 -25.69
C LEU A 436 -15.53 19.93 -25.31
#